data_AF-A0A5D0WVC5-F1
#
_entry.id   AF-A0A5D0WVC5-F1
#
_cell.length_a   1.000
_cell.length_b   1.000
_cell.length_c   1.000
_cell.angle_alpha   90.00
_cell.angle_beta   90.00
_cell.angle_gamma   90.00
#
_symmetry.space_group_name_H-M   'P 1'
#
loop_
_entity.id
_entity.type
_entity.pdbx_description
1 polymer ?
#
loop_
_entity_poly.entity_id
_entity_poly.type
_entity_poly.pdbx_seq_one_letter_code
_entity_poly.pdbx_strand_id
1 'polypeptide(L)'
;MRKLITGKITSGLLCLFMVLSVFFATGVFAANEETDISATATSEIGIKYCGHVQNIGDVAYVNSPDPLGTRGKSLRIEGFCFELTGDVPEGANLEYQVHVQNYGWMTPVEAGQFAGTRGESLRVESIRIKLVNLPGYDIYYQGHVQNVGDIPQVNGEWGWKKNGEELGTTGSSLRLEEIKVKIVKQPSTTTAYDKAGTYGPKTGAEEINGDAVINVPDVTLQNLHIKGTLTIGEGVGDGNVTLNNVTVDGDTFVRGGGENSIHIISGKYSKIVVEKTASGNVRIVCTLASGVPIVVSEDAAGEELILEGLFSDVTINAPDFVVTTQGNTTINKMTIGDDATGCEVTLAAGTTVGDLVLDSGADIKGTGTINKAEVNADGVKFETAPKEQVVDPGVNVPPVVPPVVPPVNPPGGGGGGGGGVDPSATALAAVNAATNASAMQSALETNASALGFNLTKTYDNGGTITYNSGLSSDRKTALASDMLANKPSGGYTTAVAVWDMFDDFANARIVIQYQLGRANVAISDGSSPSNLDLSFIQSIISSLGNVNQSLTLSGETISVLNAKLVLAYNAYDNLSNNTKPTYNPAKIAAIRTYLKSPSGHYPYASLGTLLTDIQTAYQLP
;
A
#
# COMPACT_ATOMS: atom_id res chain seq x y z
N MET A 1 65.83 -59.31 -16.26
CA MET A 1 64.65 -58.88 -15.48
C MET A 1 63.80 -57.96 -16.34
N ARG A 2 62.54 -58.37 -16.56
CA ARG A 2 61.30 -57.64 -16.94
C ARG A 2 61.42 -56.52 -18.01
N LYS A 3 61.06 -56.78 -19.28
CA LYS A 3 59.70 -56.86 -19.93
C LYS A 3 59.20 -55.46 -20.37
N LEU A 4 59.18 -55.12 -21.68
CA LEU A 4 58.11 -55.37 -22.69
C LEU A 4 56.83 -54.55 -22.34
N ILE A 5 56.22 -53.73 -23.22
CA ILE A 5 55.45 -54.11 -24.43
C ILE A 5 55.10 -52.85 -25.30
N THR A 6 55.45 -52.92 -26.61
CA THR A 6 54.81 -52.46 -27.90
C THR A 6 53.85 -51.26 -27.97
N GLY A 7 53.77 -50.39 -28.99
CA GLY A 7 54.21 -50.40 -30.40
C GLY A 7 53.06 -50.67 -31.39
N LYS A 8 52.65 -49.68 -32.21
CA LYS A 8 52.47 -49.73 -33.71
C LYS A 8 51.44 -48.72 -34.28
N ILE A 9 51.88 -48.08 -35.37
CA ILE A 9 51.15 -47.27 -36.35
C ILE A 9 51.08 -48.10 -37.65
N THR A 10 49.90 -48.21 -38.29
CA THR A 10 49.64 -48.64 -39.70
C THR A 10 48.16 -48.32 -40.01
N SER A 11 47.77 -47.37 -40.88
CA SER A 11 47.70 -47.33 -42.36
C SER A 11 46.55 -48.12 -43.03
N GLY A 12 45.75 -47.42 -43.84
CA GLY A 12 44.84 -47.92 -44.91
C GLY A 12 43.92 -46.78 -45.39
N LEU A 13 44.18 -46.04 -46.50
CA LEU A 13 44.15 -46.39 -47.94
C LEU A 13 42.70 -46.71 -48.40
N LEU A 14 41.92 -45.78 -48.98
CA LEU A 14 41.87 -45.25 -50.38
C LEU A 14 40.74 -45.90 -51.21
N CYS A 15 40.09 -45.05 -52.02
CA CYS A 15 39.23 -45.31 -53.19
C CYS A 15 37.71 -45.43 -52.98
N LEU A 16 37.00 -44.34 -53.31
CA LEU A 16 36.11 -44.35 -54.48
C LEU A 16 36.02 -42.95 -55.11
N PHE A 17 36.28 -42.89 -56.41
CA PHE A 17 36.42 -41.70 -57.27
C PHE A 17 35.24 -41.61 -58.25
N MET A 18 35.00 -40.41 -58.80
CA MET A 18 34.13 -40.05 -59.94
C MET A 18 32.63 -39.89 -59.62
N VAL A 19 31.91 -38.84 -60.04
CA VAL A 19 31.69 -38.30 -61.40
C VAL A 19 31.13 -36.86 -61.24
N LEU A 20 31.85 -35.84 -61.75
CA LEU A 20 31.44 -34.94 -62.85
C LEU A 20 30.41 -33.83 -62.53
N SER A 21 30.93 -32.59 -62.60
CA SER A 21 30.32 -31.28 -62.95
C SER A 21 28.96 -31.32 -63.70
N VAL A 22 28.04 -30.33 -63.62
CA VAL A 22 28.15 -28.89 -63.94
C VAL A 22 26.85 -28.15 -63.50
N PHE A 23 26.93 -26.81 -63.29
CA PHE A 23 25.88 -25.75 -63.32
C PHE A 23 25.12 -25.46 -61.99
N PHE A 24 25.01 -24.25 -61.41
CA PHE A 24 25.15 -22.84 -61.81
C PHE A 24 25.74 -22.02 -60.62
N ALA A 25 26.78 -21.18 -60.81
CA ALA A 25 26.74 -19.69 -60.89
C ALA A 25 26.21 -18.99 -59.62
N THR A 26 26.79 -17.93 -59.04
CA THR A 26 27.95 -17.04 -59.32
C THR A 26 28.09 -16.11 -58.10
N GLY A 27 29.30 -15.60 -57.85
CA GLY A 27 29.46 -14.23 -57.33
C GLY A 27 29.66 -14.08 -55.83
N VAL A 28 30.90 -14.24 -55.39
CA VAL A 28 31.44 -13.51 -54.25
C VAL A 28 31.40 -12.02 -54.61
N PHE A 29 30.59 -11.24 -53.90
CA PHE A 29 30.54 -9.79 -54.00
C PHE A 29 30.93 -9.16 -52.67
N ALA A 30 31.93 -8.29 -52.77
CA ALA A 30 32.19 -7.05 -52.05
C ALA A 30 31.88 -6.97 -50.55
N ALA A 31 32.92 -6.64 -49.79
CA ALA A 31 32.84 -5.95 -48.51
C ALA A 31 31.87 -4.76 -48.62
N ASN A 32 30.75 -4.86 -47.91
CA ASN A 32 30.05 -3.70 -47.40
C ASN A 32 30.44 -3.59 -45.92
N GLU A 33 30.99 -2.44 -45.55
CA GLU A 33 30.98 -1.99 -44.17
C GLU A 33 29.53 -2.06 -43.68
N GLU A 34 29.23 -3.03 -42.81
CA GLU A 34 28.07 -2.91 -41.94
C GLU A 34 28.43 -1.83 -40.93
N THR A 35 27.90 -0.64 -41.18
CA THR A 35 27.67 0.39 -40.18
C THR A 35 27.06 -0.29 -38.96
N ASP A 36 27.91 -0.45 -37.95
CA ASP A 36 27.55 -0.80 -36.59
C ASP A 36 26.48 0.23 -36.18
N ILE A 37 25.22 -0.21 -36.16
CA ILE A 37 24.14 0.59 -35.60
C ILE A 37 24.47 0.64 -34.12
N SER A 38 25.15 1.73 -33.74
CA SER A 38 25.25 2.24 -32.39
C SER A 38 23.87 2.15 -31.77
N ALA A 39 23.62 1.05 -31.06
CA ALA A 39 22.58 0.96 -30.08
C ALA A 39 22.79 2.18 -29.20
N THR A 40 21.83 3.11 -29.22
CA THR A 40 21.78 4.20 -28.26
C THR A 40 21.88 3.55 -26.89
N ALA A 41 23.06 3.64 -26.26
CA ALA A 41 23.27 3.08 -24.95
C ALA A 41 22.36 3.83 -23.99
N THR A 42 21.18 3.28 -23.73
CA THR A 42 20.40 3.58 -22.53
C THR A 42 21.36 3.51 -21.36
N SER A 43 21.46 4.58 -20.58
CA SER A 43 22.49 4.65 -19.55
C SER A 43 22.05 3.75 -18.38
N GLU A 44 22.46 2.48 -18.43
CA GLU A 44 22.04 1.49 -17.44
C GLU A 44 22.33 2.00 -16.01
N ILE A 45 21.37 1.82 -15.11
CA ILE A 45 21.49 2.30 -13.74
C ILE A 45 22.70 1.67 -13.07
N GLY A 46 23.62 2.53 -12.65
CA GLY A 46 24.88 2.19 -12.02
C GLY A 46 25.08 2.92 -10.70
N ILE A 47 26.29 2.80 -10.18
CA ILE A 47 26.71 3.47 -8.96
C ILE A 47 28.16 3.92 -9.09
N LYS A 48 28.45 5.12 -8.58
CA LYS A 48 29.80 5.62 -8.34
C LYS A 48 29.98 5.93 -6.86
N TYR A 49 31.20 5.87 -6.38
CA TYR A 49 31.47 6.07 -4.96
C TYR A 49 32.86 6.63 -4.68
N CYS A 50 32.96 7.41 -3.62
CA CYS A 50 34.21 7.96 -3.10
C CYS A 50 34.34 7.70 -1.60
N GLY A 51 35.44 8.11 -0.98
CA GLY A 51 35.61 7.97 0.47
C GLY A 51 36.80 8.74 1.01
N HIS A 52 37.01 8.65 2.33
CA HIS A 52 38.15 9.23 3.02
C HIS A 52 39.07 8.12 3.52
N VAL A 53 40.35 8.16 3.13
CA VAL A 53 41.33 7.12 3.51
C VAL A 53 42.43 7.74 4.35
N GLN A 54 42.81 7.04 5.43
CA GLN A 54 43.88 7.46 6.32
C GLN A 54 45.15 7.86 5.55
N ASN A 55 45.73 9.01 5.90
CA ASN A 55 46.96 9.57 5.31
C ASN A 55 46.88 9.88 3.81
N ILE A 56 45.72 9.74 3.18
CA ILE A 56 45.47 10.09 1.78
C ILE A 56 44.45 11.25 1.70
N GLY A 57 43.43 11.22 2.55
CA GLY A 57 42.34 12.18 2.53
C GLY A 57 41.15 11.71 1.70
N ASP A 58 40.37 12.66 1.19
CA ASP A 58 39.26 12.36 0.26
C ASP A 58 39.84 11.85 -1.07
N VAL A 59 39.41 10.67 -1.48
CA VAL A 59 39.77 10.09 -2.78
C VAL A 59 38.68 10.39 -3.81
N ALA A 60 39.05 10.45 -5.09
CA ALA A 60 38.10 10.70 -6.18
C ALA A 60 37.05 9.58 -6.30
N TYR A 61 35.92 9.89 -6.94
CA TYR A 61 34.92 8.89 -7.27
C TYR A 61 35.51 7.81 -8.18
N VAL A 62 35.21 6.57 -7.86
CA VAL A 62 35.38 5.41 -8.74
C VAL A 62 34.02 4.98 -9.26
N ASN A 63 33.98 4.47 -10.49
CA ASN A 63 32.75 3.89 -11.04
C ASN A 63 32.70 2.41 -10.70
N SER A 64 31.51 1.89 -10.40
CA SER A 64 31.32 0.44 -10.26
C SER A 64 31.86 -0.31 -11.49
N PRO A 65 32.55 -1.46 -11.33
CA PRO A 65 32.83 -2.17 -10.09
C PRO A 65 34.25 -1.93 -9.54
N ASP A 66 34.89 -0.79 -9.86
CA ASP A 66 36.28 -0.51 -9.46
C ASP A 66 36.42 -0.40 -7.93
N PRO A 67 37.46 -1.00 -7.33
CA PRO A 67 37.63 -0.98 -5.88
C PRO A 67 37.93 0.42 -5.35
N LEU A 68 37.34 0.74 -4.18
CA LEU A 68 37.70 1.91 -3.38
C LEU A 68 38.40 1.47 -2.10
N GLY A 69 39.61 1.96 -1.88
CA GLY A 69 40.41 1.68 -0.69
C GLY A 69 41.87 1.42 -1.02
N THR A 70 42.59 0.82 -0.06
CA THR A 70 44.04 0.56 -0.21
C THR A 70 44.42 -0.81 0.34
N ARG A 71 44.11 -1.85 -0.45
CA ARG A 71 44.53 -3.23 -0.15
C ARG A 71 46.04 -3.33 0.08
N GLY A 72 46.43 -3.98 1.17
CA GLY A 72 47.83 -4.27 1.50
C GLY A 72 48.66 -3.08 1.99
N LYS A 73 48.11 -1.86 2.04
CA LYS A 73 48.81 -0.66 2.56
C LYS A 73 48.56 -0.42 4.05
N SER A 74 47.70 -1.22 4.68
CA SER A 74 47.31 -1.09 6.08
C SER A 74 46.70 0.27 6.46
N LEU A 75 46.04 0.95 5.51
CA LEU A 75 45.33 2.20 5.78
C LEU A 75 43.83 1.92 5.95
N ARG A 76 43.21 2.56 6.94
CA ARG A 76 41.75 2.49 7.17
C ARG A 76 40.98 3.41 6.25
N ILE A 77 39.77 2.99 5.92
CA ILE A 77 38.74 3.89 5.41
C ILE A 77 38.03 4.53 6.63
N GLU A 78 37.81 5.84 6.56
CA GLU A 78 37.19 6.65 7.61
C GLU A 78 35.75 7.04 7.27
N GLY A 79 35.37 6.98 5.99
CA GLY A 79 34.00 7.19 5.52
C GLY A 79 33.83 7.05 4.01
N PHE A 80 32.59 7.12 3.55
CA PHE A 80 32.17 6.89 2.17
C PHE A 80 31.13 7.90 1.70
N CYS A 81 31.02 8.06 0.39
CA CYS A 81 29.89 8.67 -0.30
C CYS A 81 29.52 7.81 -1.52
N PHE A 82 28.24 7.59 -1.75
CA PHE A 82 27.71 6.79 -2.86
C PHE A 82 26.66 7.60 -3.64
N GLU A 83 26.66 7.49 -4.96
CA GLU A 83 25.70 8.13 -5.86
C GLU A 83 25.23 7.16 -6.93
N LEU A 84 23.92 7.13 -7.18
CA LEU A 84 23.36 6.46 -8.35
C LEU A 84 23.79 7.21 -9.62
N THR A 85 23.95 6.47 -10.71
CA THR A 85 24.30 6.99 -12.03
C THR A 85 23.41 6.36 -13.09
N GLY A 86 23.28 7.01 -14.24
CA GLY A 86 22.48 6.49 -15.35
C GLY A 86 21.04 7.01 -15.32
N ASP A 87 20.13 6.26 -15.94
CA ASP A 87 18.71 6.59 -16.09
C ASP A 87 17.94 6.24 -14.79
N VAL A 88 18.22 6.99 -13.72
CA VAL A 88 17.62 6.78 -12.39
C VAL A 88 16.17 7.30 -12.39
N PRO A 89 15.15 6.44 -12.08
CA PRO A 89 13.75 6.86 -12.00
C PRO A 89 13.52 7.94 -10.93
N GLU A 90 12.53 8.80 -11.17
CA GLU A 90 12.13 9.80 -10.18
C GLU A 90 11.70 9.15 -8.87
N GLY A 91 12.19 9.69 -7.74
CA GLY A 91 11.95 9.13 -6.40
C GLY A 91 12.80 7.92 -6.03
N ALA A 92 13.59 7.35 -6.96
CA ALA A 92 14.57 6.32 -6.66
C ALA A 92 15.80 6.92 -5.95
N ASN A 93 16.28 6.25 -4.91
CA ASN A 93 17.40 6.70 -4.10
C ASN A 93 18.19 5.49 -3.57
N LEU A 94 19.25 5.75 -2.81
CA LEU A 94 19.99 4.75 -2.06
C LEU A 94 20.21 5.26 -0.63
N GLU A 95 20.13 4.36 0.35
CA GLU A 95 20.38 4.67 1.76
C GLU A 95 21.53 3.79 2.26
N TYR A 96 22.43 4.39 3.04
CA TYR A 96 23.56 3.67 3.61
C TYR A 96 23.97 4.23 4.96
N GLN A 97 24.57 3.36 5.77
CA GLN A 97 25.12 3.71 7.06
C GLN A 97 26.41 2.95 7.31
N VAL A 98 27.29 3.54 8.12
CA VAL A 98 28.57 2.94 8.52
C VAL A 98 28.65 2.78 10.03
N HIS A 99 29.31 1.72 10.47
CA HIS A 99 29.71 1.53 11.85
C HIS A 99 31.13 2.08 12.04
N VAL A 100 31.26 3.17 12.80
CA VAL A 100 32.54 3.81 13.07
C VAL A 100 33.05 3.41 14.46
N GLN A 101 34.36 3.20 14.56
CA GLN A 101 35.04 2.95 15.83
C GLN A 101 34.59 3.97 16.91
N ASN A 102 34.30 3.47 18.11
CA ASN A 102 33.84 4.23 19.28
C ASN A 102 32.47 4.92 19.15
N TYR A 103 31.94 5.12 17.94
CA TYR A 103 30.63 5.75 17.71
C TYR A 103 29.52 4.75 17.43
N GLY A 104 29.86 3.55 16.97
CA GLY A 104 28.85 2.56 16.62
C GLY A 104 28.26 2.83 15.24
N TRP A 105 27.05 2.33 15.01
CA TRP A 105 26.27 2.65 13.81
C TRP A 105 25.86 4.12 13.81
N MET A 106 26.31 4.86 12.80
CA MET A 106 25.90 6.24 12.58
C MET A 106 24.50 6.30 11.92
N THR A 107 23.86 7.46 11.99
CA THR A 107 22.58 7.71 11.30
C THR A 107 22.71 7.41 9.81
N PRO A 108 21.73 6.71 9.19
CA PRO A 108 21.70 6.52 7.74
C PRO A 108 21.72 7.85 6.99
N VAL A 109 22.37 7.83 5.83
CA VAL A 109 22.41 8.96 4.90
C VAL A 109 21.98 8.50 3.51
N GLU A 110 21.63 9.48 2.67
CA GLU A 110 21.15 9.25 1.30
C GLU A 110 22.26 9.42 0.24
N ALA A 111 21.91 9.16 -1.02
CA ALA A 111 22.81 9.35 -2.15
C ALA A 111 23.47 10.75 -2.14
N GLY A 112 24.78 10.80 -2.41
CA GLY A 112 25.57 12.04 -2.45
C GLY A 112 26.00 12.61 -1.08
N GLN A 113 25.48 12.10 0.03
CA GLN A 113 25.90 12.54 1.37
C GLN A 113 27.20 11.82 1.82
N PHE A 114 27.80 12.19 2.96
CA PHE A 114 28.99 11.50 3.46
C PHE A 114 28.68 10.75 4.76
N ALA A 115 29.00 9.46 4.79
CA ALA A 115 28.85 8.59 5.96
C ALA A 115 30.22 8.24 6.55
N GLY A 116 30.48 8.65 7.80
CA GLY A 116 31.73 8.38 8.52
C GLY A 116 32.33 9.63 9.15
N THR A 117 33.66 9.63 9.32
CA THR A 117 34.42 10.76 9.89
C THR A 117 35.55 11.16 8.95
N ARG A 118 35.99 12.42 9.03
CA ARG A 118 37.16 12.92 8.28
C ARG A 118 38.20 13.42 9.26
N GLY A 119 39.42 12.86 9.21
CA GLY A 119 40.55 13.38 9.99
C GLY A 119 40.50 13.09 11.49
N GLU A 120 39.46 12.43 11.99
CA GLU A 120 39.33 12.04 13.40
C GLU A 120 40.11 10.76 13.74
N SER A 121 40.72 10.15 12.74
CA SER A 121 41.47 8.91 12.89
C SER A 121 40.67 7.70 13.34
N LEU A 122 39.36 7.69 13.07
CA LEU A 122 38.46 6.58 13.38
C LEU A 122 38.22 5.72 12.14
N ARG A 123 38.26 4.38 12.32
CA ARG A 123 38.02 3.41 11.23
C ARG A 123 36.53 3.15 11.04
N VAL A 124 36.13 2.88 9.80
CA VAL A 124 34.90 2.14 9.50
C VAL A 124 35.14 0.65 9.74
N GLU A 125 34.26 0.02 10.51
CA GLU A 125 34.30 -1.41 10.84
C GLU A 125 33.27 -2.22 10.04
N SER A 126 32.12 -1.62 9.74
CA SER A 126 31.04 -2.23 8.95
C SER A 126 30.27 -1.20 8.14
N ILE A 127 29.58 -1.65 7.09
CA ILE A 127 28.69 -0.85 6.24
C ILE A 127 27.42 -1.63 5.87
N ARG A 128 26.32 -0.91 5.67
CA ARG A 128 25.06 -1.40 5.05
C ARG A 128 24.66 -0.45 3.94
N ILE A 129 24.25 -0.98 2.80
CA ILE A 129 23.82 -0.19 1.63
C ILE A 129 22.55 -0.84 1.07
N LYS A 130 21.47 -0.07 0.89
CA LYS A 130 20.22 -0.55 0.28
C LYS A 130 19.70 0.45 -0.75
N LEU A 131 18.99 -0.05 -1.74
CA LEU A 131 18.25 0.78 -2.70
C LEU A 131 16.89 1.16 -2.10
N VAL A 132 16.38 2.32 -2.48
CA VAL A 132 15.07 2.85 -2.08
C VAL A 132 14.30 3.20 -3.35
N ASN A 133 13.07 2.72 -3.49
CA ASN A 133 12.22 2.93 -4.67
C ASN A 133 12.89 2.58 -6.01
N LEU A 134 13.74 1.54 -6.02
CA LEU A 134 14.35 1.03 -7.25
C LEU A 134 14.10 -0.48 -7.40
N PRO A 135 12.84 -0.90 -7.62
CA PRO A 135 12.49 -2.31 -7.80
C PRO A 135 13.15 -2.90 -9.06
N GLY A 136 13.36 -4.21 -9.07
CA GLY A 136 14.01 -4.92 -10.18
C GLY A 136 15.54 -4.78 -10.22
N TYR A 137 16.15 -4.15 -9.22
CA TYR A 137 17.60 -4.04 -9.07
C TYR A 137 18.06 -4.50 -7.69
N ASP A 138 19.21 -5.16 -7.64
CA ASP A 138 19.91 -5.51 -6.41
C ASP A 138 21.22 -4.71 -6.33
N ILE A 139 21.54 -4.22 -5.13
CA ILE A 139 22.87 -3.65 -4.84
C ILE A 139 23.73 -4.69 -4.14
N TYR A 140 24.87 -5.00 -4.73
CA TYR A 140 25.84 -5.96 -4.22
C TYR A 140 27.11 -5.26 -3.76
N TYR A 141 27.64 -5.66 -2.61
CA TYR A 141 28.90 -5.15 -2.09
C TYR A 141 29.72 -6.22 -1.38
N GLN A 142 31.03 -6.12 -1.53
CA GLN A 142 32.01 -6.99 -0.90
C GLN A 142 33.23 -6.17 -0.50
N GLY A 143 34.02 -6.65 0.44
CA GLY A 143 35.13 -5.86 0.96
C GLY A 143 36.27 -6.68 1.53
N HIS A 144 37.39 -6.01 1.77
CA HIS A 144 38.56 -6.57 2.43
C HIS A 144 38.68 -5.99 3.83
N VAL A 145 38.70 -6.84 4.84
CA VAL A 145 38.82 -6.45 6.25
C VAL A 145 40.17 -6.85 6.79
N GLN A 146 40.80 -5.96 7.56
CA GLN A 146 42.08 -6.21 8.22
C GLN A 146 42.09 -7.55 8.96
N ASN A 147 43.11 -8.38 8.72
CA ASN A 147 43.35 -9.69 9.36
C ASN A 147 42.25 -10.75 9.14
N VAL A 148 41.14 -10.41 8.46
CA VAL A 148 40.08 -11.34 8.06
C VAL A 148 40.21 -11.70 6.59
N GLY A 149 40.57 -10.71 5.76
CA GLY A 149 40.67 -10.85 4.33
C GLY A 149 39.38 -10.48 3.61
N ASP A 150 39.17 -11.12 2.47
CA ASP A 150 38.05 -10.89 1.56
C ASP A 150 36.74 -11.45 2.15
N ILE A 151 35.74 -10.60 2.36
CA ILE A 151 34.43 -10.97 2.89
C ILE A 151 33.28 -10.47 1.99
N PRO A 152 32.14 -11.19 1.97
CA PRO A 152 31.92 -12.51 2.57
C PRO A 152 32.65 -13.64 1.80
N GLN A 153 32.93 -14.74 2.49
CA GLN A 153 33.37 -15.99 1.84
C GLN A 153 32.15 -16.85 1.55
N VAL A 154 31.95 -17.22 0.28
CA VAL A 154 30.88 -18.12 -0.17
C VAL A 154 31.51 -19.28 -0.92
N ASN A 155 31.40 -20.49 -0.39
CA ASN A 155 32.01 -21.70 -0.97
C ASN A 155 33.53 -21.59 -1.22
N GLY A 156 34.25 -20.81 -0.41
CA GLY A 156 35.68 -20.56 -0.56
C GLY A 156 36.05 -19.53 -1.62
N GLU A 157 35.06 -18.85 -2.20
CA GLU A 157 35.24 -17.72 -3.11
C GLU A 157 34.82 -16.41 -2.44
N TRP A 158 35.33 -15.30 -2.98
CA TRP A 158 34.93 -13.96 -2.54
C TRP A 158 33.51 -13.66 -3.06
N GLY A 159 32.55 -13.79 -2.15
CA GLY A 159 31.13 -13.58 -2.42
C GLY A 159 30.69 -12.15 -2.15
N TRP A 160 29.38 -11.93 -2.27
CA TRP A 160 28.77 -10.60 -2.14
C TRP A 160 27.71 -10.57 -1.04
N LYS A 161 27.67 -9.46 -0.30
CA LYS A 161 26.50 -9.02 0.47
C LYS A 161 25.57 -8.24 -0.43
N LYS A 162 24.28 -8.18 -0.08
CA LYS A 162 23.33 -7.35 -0.82
C LYS A 162 22.28 -6.67 0.04
N ASN A 163 21.67 -5.62 -0.48
CA ASN A 163 20.41 -5.03 0.00
C ASN A 163 20.30 -4.86 1.54
N GLY A 164 21.20 -4.08 2.12
CA GLY A 164 21.18 -3.72 3.54
C GLY A 164 21.84 -4.75 4.47
N GLU A 165 22.29 -5.89 3.95
CA GLU A 165 23.09 -6.84 4.72
C GLU A 165 24.39 -6.20 5.25
N GLU A 166 24.82 -6.61 6.44
CA GLU A 166 26.06 -6.08 6.98
C GLU A 166 27.31 -6.64 6.27
N LEU A 167 28.18 -5.74 5.81
CA LEU A 167 29.53 -6.05 5.35
C LEU A 167 30.54 -5.44 6.32
N GLY A 168 31.25 -6.28 7.08
CA GLY A 168 32.29 -5.86 8.00
C GLY A 168 32.37 -6.70 9.27
N THR A 169 32.94 -6.11 10.31
CA THR A 169 33.22 -6.77 11.60
C THR A 169 32.88 -5.84 12.77
N THR A 170 31.60 -5.49 12.91
CA THR A 170 31.08 -4.65 13.99
C THR A 170 31.62 -5.10 15.35
N GLY A 171 32.24 -4.17 16.09
CA GLY A 171 32.71 -4.40 17.45
C GLY A 171 33.96 -5.29 17.58
N SER A 172 34.50 -5.83 16.47
CA SER A 172 35.70 -6.69 16.50
C SER A 172 37.01 -5.89 16.42
N SER A 173 36.92 -4.56 16.33
CA SER A 173 38.06 -3.66 16.21
C SER A 173 38.93 -3.83 14.96
N LEU A 174 38.37 -4.38 13.88
CA LEU A 174 39.03 -4.54 12.58
C LEU A 174 38.45 -3.54 11.58
N ARG A 175 39.34 -2.95 10.76
CA ARG A 175 38.98 -1.92 9.78
C ARG A 175 38.62 -2.53 8.43
N LEU A 176 37.69 -1.89 7.73
CA LEU A 176 37.51 -2.06 6.30
C LEU A 176 38.65 -1.33 5.56
N GLU A 177 39.32 -2.03 4.64
CA GLU A 177 40.46 -1.51 3.86
C GLU A 177 40.12 -1.29 2.39
N GLU A 178 39.14 -2.02 1.85
CA GLU A 178 38.69 -1.94 0.46
C GLU A 178 37.22 -2.35 0.37
N ILE A 179 36.46 -1.71 -0.53
CA ILE A 179 35.11 -2.10 -0.92
C ILE A 179 34.97 -2.12 -2.45
N LYS A 180 34.14 -3.03 -2.95
CA LYS A 180 33.59 -3.02 -4.31
C LYS A 180 32.08 -3.03 -4.22
N VAL A 181 31.42 -2.20 -4.99
CA VAL A 181 29.96 -2.12 -5.04
C VAL A 181 29.51 -2.16 -6.50
N LYS A 182 28.41 -2.86 -6.77
CA LYS A 182 27.76 -2.88 -8.08
C LYS A 182 26.25 -2.95 -7.92
N ILE A 183 25.54 -2.32 -8.85
CA ILE A 183 24.12 -2.52 -9.04
C ILE A 183 23.95 -3.55 -10.16
N VAL A 184 23.03 -4.49 -9.97
CA VAL A 184 22.74 -5.54 -10.94
C VAL A 184 21.24 -5.57 -11.14
N LYS A 185 20.81 -5.48 -12.40
CA LYS A 185 19.42 -5.74 -12.76
C LYS A 185 19.07 -7.18 -12.38
N GLN A 186 18.01 -7.35 -11.60
CA GLN A 186 17.53 -8.68 -11.24
C GLN A 186 17.16 -9.42 -12.54
N PRO A 187 17.40 -10.74 -12.62
CA PRO A 187 16.93 -11.52 -13.75
C PRO A 187 15.40 -11.46 -13.79
N SER A 188 14.83 -10.91 -14.87
CA SER A 188 13.38 -10.91 -15.08
C SER A 188 12.93 -12.32 -15.48
N THR A 189 12.73 -13.20 -14.51
CA THR A 189 12.00 -14.44 -14.75
C THR A 189 10.51 -14.12 -14.73
N THR A 190 9.85 -14.27 -15.87
CA THR A 190 8.40 -14.10 -15.96
C THR A 190 7.70 -15.42 -15.67
N THR A 191 6.91 -15.47 -14.61
CA THR A 191 5.98 -16.57 -14.33
C THR A 191 4.70 -16.33 -15.13
N ALA A 192 4.42 -17.19 -16.10
CA ALA A 192 3.20 -17.12 -16.91
C ALA A 192 2.10 -18.03 -16.36
N TYR A 193 0.89 -17.47 -16.22
CA TYR A 193 -0.34 -18.15 -15.84
C TYR A 193 -1.27 -18.22 -17.06
N ASP A 194 -0.96 -19.15 -17.98
CA ASP A 194 -1.64 -19.31 -19.28
C ASP A 194 -2.77 -20.34 -19.24
N LYS A 195 -3.20 -20.77 -18.05
CA LYS A 195 -4.33 -21.68 -17.85
C LYS A 195 -5.19 -21.20 -16.68
N ALA A 196 -6.51 -21.26 -16.84
CA ALA A 196 -7.46 -20.99 -15.75
C ALA A 196 -7.15 -21.87 -14.53
N GLY A 197 -7.37 -21.34 -13.33
CA GLY A 197 -7.12 -22.04 -12.08
C GLY A 197 -6.62 -21.16 -10.94
N THR A 198 -6.38 -21.77 -9.79
CA THR A 198 -5.87 -21.10 -8.58
C THR A 198 -4.40 -21.41 -8.38
N TYR A 199 -3.59 -20.36 -8.23
CA TYR A 199 -2.14 -20.43 -8.07
C TYR A 199 -1.70 -19.79 -6.76
N GLY A 200 -0.69 -20.40 -6.13
CA GLY A 200 -0.17 -20.01 -4.81
C GLY A 200 -0.76 -20.81 -3.66
N PRO A 201 -0.14 -20.76 -2.47
CA PRO A 201 -0.47 -21.62 -1.35
C PRO A 201 -1.82 -21.24 -0.74
N LYS A 202 -2.49 -22.18 -0.06
CA LYS A 202 -3.73 -21.89 0.71
C LYS A 202 -3.47 -21.08 1.97
N THR A 203 -2.26 -21.19 2.52
CA THR A 203 -1.82 -20.54 3.77
C THR A 203 -0.34 -20.21 3.68
N GLY A 204 0.10 -19.14 4.33
CA GLY A 204 1.49 -18.64 4.20
C GLY A 204 1.61 -17.69 3.02
N ALA A 205 2.83 -17.42 2.55
CA ALA A 205 3.08 -16.65 1.34
C ALA A 205 4.18 -17.34 0.52
N GLU A 206 4.03 -17.37 -0.81
CA GLU A 206 5.04 -17.84 -1.75
C GLU A 206 5.63 -16.66 -2.51
N GLU A 207 6.96 -16.64 -2.66
CA GLU A 207 7.68 -15.54 -3.31
C GLU A 207 7.96 -15.86 -4.78
N ILE A 208 7.59 -14.93 -5.68
CA ILE A 208 7.93 -14.93 -7.10
C ILE A 208 9.01 -13.87 -7.33
N ASN A 209 10.23 -14.30 -7.66
CA ASN A 209 11.42 -13.45 -7.74
C ASN A 209 11.47 -12.50 -8.97
N GLY A 210 10.46 -12.50 -9.83
CA GLY A 210 10.40 -11.66 -11.04
C GLY A 210 8.98 -11.29 -11.41
N ASP A 211 8.72 -11.09 -12.69
CA ASP A 211 7.41 -10.69 -13.18
C ASP A 211 6.41 -11.85 -13.19
N ALA A 212 5.13 -11.50 -13.17
CA ALA A 212 4.03 -12.43 -13.31
C ALA A 212 3.12 -11.96 -14.45
N VAL A 213 2.66 -12.88 -15.29
CA VAL A 213 1.73 -12.57 -16.38
C VAL A 213 0.53 -13.51 -16.29
N ILE A 214 -0.67 -12.95 -16.26
CA ILE A 214 -1.93 -13.67 -16.39
C ILE A 214 -2.43 -13.40 -17.80
N ASN A 215 -2.56 -14.44 -18.64
CA ASN A 215 -2.90 -14.27 -20.04
C ASN A 215 -4.13 -15.07 -20.49
N VAL A 216 -4.89 -15.61 -19.54
CA VAL A 216 -6.17 -16.29 -19.80
C VAL A 216 -7.16 -15.96 -18.69
N PRO A 217 -8.47 -16.04 -18.95
CA PRO A 217 -9.48 -15.79 -17.93
C PRO A 217 -9.52 -16.87 -16.86
N ASP A 218 -10.25 -16.57 -15.79
CA ASP A 218 -10.54 -17.42 -14.63
C ASP A 218 -9.28 -17.86 -13.85
N VAL A 219 -8.29 -16.97 -13.78
CA VAL A 219 -7.09 -17.14 -12.97
C VAL A 219 -7.29 -16.49 -11.60
N THR A 220 -7.01 -17.24 -10.55
CA THR A 220 -6.90 -16.74 -9.18
C THR A 220 -5.46 -16.82 -8.72
N LEU A 221 -4.84 -15.69 -8.39
CA LEU A 221 -3.58 -15.66 -7.66
C LEU A 221 -3.88 -15.50 -6.17
N GLN A 222 -3.28 -16.33 -5.32
CA GLN A 222 -3.49 -16.24 -3.89
C GLN A 222 -2.22 -16.39 -3.07
N ASN A 223 -2.06 -15.57 -2.04
CA ASN A 223 -0.95 -15.64 -1.09
C ASN A 223 0.44 -15.60 -1.78
N LEU A 224 0.59 -14.71 -2.77
CA LEU A 224 1.83 -14.55 -3.53
C LEU A 224 2.49 -13.21 -3.19
N HIS A 225 3.82 -13.18 -3.17
CA HIS A 225 4.63 -11.97 -3.17
C HIS A 225 5.45 -11.91 -4.45
N ILE A 226 5.02 -11.10 -5.41
CA ILE A 226 5.67 -10.87 -6.69
C ILE A 226 6.66 -9.70 -6.53
N LYS A 227 7.95 -9.97 -6.72
CA LYS A 227 9.02 -8.96 -6.62
C LYS A 227 9.09 -8.04 -7.84
N GLY A 228 8.63 -8.51 -8.99
CA GLY A 228 8.56 -7.75 -10.22
C GLY A 228 7.19 -7.13 -10.45
N THR A 229 6.86 -6.96 -11.72
CA THR A 229 5.59 -6.46 -12.21
C THR A 229 4.56 -7.58 -12.37
N LEU A 230 3.29 -7.26 -12.18
CA LEU A 230 2.17 -8.14 -12.54
C LEU A 230 1.50 -7.60 -13.82
N THR A 231 1.35 -8.41 -14.86
CA THR A 231 0.58 -8.04 -16.05
C THR A 231 -0.66 -8.91 -16.17
N ILE A 232 -1.82 -8.28 -16.26
CA ILE A 232 -3.08 -8.89 -16.67
C ILE A 232 -3.21 -8.63 -18.16
N GLY A 233 -2.79 -9.61 -18.97
CA GLY A 233 -2.62 -9.49 -20.41
C GLY A 233 -3.92 -9.56 -21.19
N GLU A 234 -3.84 -9.14 -22.46
CA GLU A 234 -4.97 -9.11 -23.41
C GLU A 234 -5.65 -10.48 -23.59
N GLY A 235 -4.93 -11.59 -23.40
CA GLY A 235 -5.49 -12.94 -23.52
C GLY A 235 -6.56 -13.26 -22.46
N VAL A 236 -6.70 -12.45 -21.41
CA VAL A 236 -7.83 -12.50 -20.48
C VAL A 236 -9.15 -12.14 -21.16
N GLY A 237 -9.12 -11.27 -22.18
CA GLY A 237 -10.33 -10.77 -22.88
C GLY A 237 -11.34 -10.17 -21.89
N ASP A 238 -12.62 -10.53 -22.00
CA ASP A 238 -13.67 -10.08 -21.08
C ASP A 238 -13.77 -10.91 -19.77
N GLY A 239 -12.90 -11.90 -19.58
CA GLY A 239 -13.03 -12.83 -18.46
C GLY A 239 -12.46 -12.32 -17.15
N ASN A 240 -12.49 -13.16 -16.11
CA ASN A 240 -12.25 -12.73 -14.73
C ASN A 240 -10.84 -13.08 -14.24
N VAL A 241 -10.30 -12.25 -13.36
CA VAL A 241 -9.06 -12.46 -12.61
C VAL A 241 -9.31 -12.11 -11.15
N THR A 242 -8.86 -12.98 -10.25
CA THR A 242 -8.97 -12.76 -8.80
C THR A 242 -7.58 -12.68 -8.17
N LEU A 243 -7.30 -11.61 -7.44
CA LEU A 243 -6.07 -11.41 -6.67
C LEU A 243 -6.41 -11.44 -5.17
N ASN A 244 -6.01 -12.50 -4.48
CA ASN A 244 -6.35 -12.74 -3.08
C ASN A 244 -5.10 -12.79 -2.18
N ASN A 245 -4.85 -11.73 -1.41
CA ASN A 245 -3.65 -11.59 -0.59
C ASN A 245 -2.38 -11.65 -1.45
N VAL A 246 -2.34 -10.87 -2.52
CA VAL A 246 -1.18 -10.76 -3.41
C VAL A 246 -0.45 -9.45 -3.12
N THR A 247 0.88 -9.52 -2.98
CA THR A 247 1.75 -8.35 -2.89
C THR A 247 2.55 -8.23 -4.18
N VAL A 248 2.54 -7.06 -4.80
CA VAL A 248 3.34 -6.74 -6.00
C VAL A 248 4.25 -5.56 -5.66
N ASP A 249 5.56 -5.78 -5.68
CA ASP A 249 6.55 -4.74 -5.38
C ASP A 249 6.70 -3.75 -6.55
N GLY A 250 6.53 -4.23 -7.79
CA GLY A 250 6.45 -3.42 -9.00
C GLY A 250 5.03 -2.93 -9.31
N ASP A 251 4.86 -2.42 -10.53
CA ASP A 251 3.56 -1.98 -11.03
C ASP A 251 2.69 -3.17 -11.47
N THR A 252 1.37 -2.99 -11.38
CA THR A 252 0.41 -3.93 -11.99
C THR A 252 -0.16 -3.32 -13.26
N PHE A 253 0.02 -3.94 -14.42
CA PHE A 253 -0.57 -3.49 -15.68
C PHE A 253 -1.84 -4.27 -16.00
N VAL A 254 -2.89 -3.57 -16.41
CA VAL A 254 -4.18 -4.15 -16.79
C VAL A 254 -4.44 -3.84 -18.27
N ARG A 255 -4.38 -4.89 -19.11
CA ARG A 255 -4.62 -4.87 -20.56
C ARG A 255 -5.79 -5.79 -20.98
N GLY A 256 -6.30 -6.55 -20.02
CA GLY A 256 -7.42 -7.47 -20.22
C GLY A 256 -8.34 -7.46 -19.00
N GLY A 257 -9.58 -7.87 -19.23
CA GLY A 257 -10.73 -7.75 -18.35
C GLY A 257 -11.83 -6.93 -19.01
N GLY A 258 -13.09 -7.34 -18.82
CA GLY A 258 -14.32 -6.63 -19.15
C GLY A 258 -15.09 -6.15 -17.89
N GLU A 259 -16.41 -6.04 -18.01
CA GLU A 259 -17.31 -5.46 -16.99
C GLU A 259 -17.35 -6.16 -15.63
N ASN A 260 -16.77 -7.34 -15.47
CA ASN A 260 -16.84 -8.12 -14.22
C ASN A 260 -15.47 -8.59 -13.70
N SER A 261 -14.39 -8.00 -14.19
CA SER A 261 -13.22 -8.82 -14.43
C SER A 261 -12.17 -8.86 -13.35
N ILE A 262 -11.81 -7.74 -12.71
CA ILE A 262 -10.65 -7.73 -11.83
C ILE A 262 -11.09 -7.61 -10.36
N HIS A 263 -11.00 -8.71 -9.62
CA HIS A 263 -11.35 -8.77 -8.21
C HIS A 263 -10.09 -8.78 -7.34
N ILE A 264 -9.86 -7.70 -6.60
CA ILE A 264 -8.77 -7.55 -5.65
C ILE A 264 -9.34 -7.71 -4.24
N ILE A 265 -9.23 -8.93 -3.71
CA ILE A 265 -9.78 -9.25 -2.39
C ILE A 265 -8.92 -8.63 -1.29
N SER A 266 -7.61 -8.82 -1.34
CA SER A 266 -6.65 -8.24 -0.38
C SER A 266 -5.24 -8.24 -1.00
N GLY A 267 -4.33 -7.45 -0.43
CA GLY A 267 -2.98 -7.35 -0.97
C GLY A 267 -2.33 -5.99 -0.78
N LYS A 268 -1.16 -5.82 -1.39
CA LYS A 268 -0.42 -4.56 -1.46
C LYS A 268 0.08 -4.35 -2.88
N TYR A 269 -0.12 -3.16 -3.42
CA TYR A 269 0.22 -2.83 -4.80
C TYR A 269 0.88 -1.45 -4.82
N SER A 270 1.98 -1.31 -5.56
CA SER A 270 2.62 0.00 -5.79
C SER A 270 1.65 0.97 -6.48
N LYS A 271 1.20 0.60 -7.68
CA LYS A 271 0.08 1.20 -8.41
C LYS A 271 -0.47 0.19 -9.41
N ILE A 272 -1.71 0.41 -9.85
CA ILE A 272 -2.32 -0.32 -10.95
C ILE A 272 -2.45 0.64 -12.13
N VAL A 273 -1.83 0.29 -13.25
CA VAL A 273 -1.87 1.03 -14.49
C VAL A 273 -2.87 0.35 -15.42
N VAL A 274 -3.96 1.03 -15.73
CA VAL A 274 -4.92 0.61 -16.74
C VAL A 274 -4.42 1.13 -18.08
N GLU A 275 -4.09 0.21 -18.97
CA GLU A 275 -3.67 0.50 -20.34
C GLU A 275 -4.80 0.13 -21.31
N LYS A 276 -4.54 0.28 -22.60
CA LYS A 276 -5.50 -0.08 -23.64
C LYS A 276 -5.96 -1.53 -23.48
N THR A 277 -7.28 -1.73 -23.36
CA THR A 277 -7.89 -3.05 -23.22
C THR A 277 -8.49 -3.54 -24.54
N ALA A 278 -8.52 -4.85 -24.75
CA ALA A 278 -9.15 -5.44 -25.93
C ALA A 278 -10.69 -5.34 -25.91
N SER A 279 -11.27 -5.27 -24.71
CA SER A 279 -12.70 -5.16 -24.42
C SER A 279 -13.22 -3.72 -24.58
N GLY A 280 -12.36 -2.72 -24.36
CA GLY A 280 -12.72 -1.32 -24.29
C GLY A 280 -13.36 -0.90 -22.96
N ASN A 281 -13.49 -1.83 -22.01
CA ASN A 281 -13.94 -1.54 -20.66
C ASN A 281 -13.33 -2.50 -19.65
N VAL A 282 -13.15 -2.06 -18.40
CA VAL A 282 -12.65 -2.92 -17.33
C VAL A 282 -13.28 -2.56 -16.00
N ARG A 283 -13.62 -3.57 -15.19
CA ARG A 283 -14.05 -3.37 -13.80
C ARG A 283 -12.98 -3.82 -12.81
N ILE A 284 -12.66 -2.95 -11.85
CA ILE A 284 -11.75 -3.24 -10.73
C ILE A 284 -12.52 -3.11 -9.42
N VAL A 285 -12.60 -4.22 -8.69
CA VAL A 285 -13.29 -4.33 -7.40
C VAL A 285 -12.27 -4.58 -6.28
N CYS A 286 -12.09 -3.63 -5.38
CA CYS A 286 -11.21 -3.71 -4.21
C CYS A 286 -12.03 -3.97 -2.95
N THR A 287 -11.98 -5.18 -2.38
CA THR A 287 -12.82 -5.53 -1.21
C THR A 287 -12.14 -5.26 0.13
N LEU A 288 -10.92 -5.79 0.35
CA LEU A 288 -10.14 -5.62 1.59
C LEU A 288 -8.72 -5.10 1.32
N ALA A 289 -8.39 -4.78 0.06
CA ALA A 289 -7.14 -4.10 -0.27
C ALA A 289 -7.24 -2.63 0.16
N SER A 290 -6.26 -2.17 0.94
CA SER A 290 -6.28 -0.80 1.48
C SER A 290 -5.59 0.16 0.51
N GLY A 291 -6.34 1.15 0.02
CA GLY A 291 -5.79 2.35 -0.62
C GLY A 291 -4.95 2.07 -1.86
N VAL A 292 -5.51 1.38 -2.85
CA VAL A 292 -4.83 1.05 -4.10
C VAL A 292 -4.76 2.28 -5.02
N PRO A 293 -3.56 2.71 -5.48
CA PRO A 293 -3.45 3.76 -6.49
C PRO A 293 -3.80 3.22 -7.89
N ILE A 294 -4.63 3.94 -8.63
CA ILE A 294 -4.98 3.67 -10.03
C ILE A 294 -4.43 4.78 -10.91
N VAL A 295 -3.84 4.42 -12.03
CA VAL A 295 -3.44 5.35 -13.10
C VAL A 295 -3.98 4.83 -14.42
N VAL A 296 -4.77 5.64 -15.13
CA VAL A 296 -5.19 5.32 -16.49
C VAL A 296 -4.20 5.96 -17.46
N SER A 297 -3.58 5.12 -18.29
CA SER A 297 -2.61 5.53 -19.31
C SER A 297 -3.28 6.32 -20.44
N GLU A 298 -2.56 7.27 -21.03
CA GLU A 298 -2.99 8.05 -22.21
C GLU A 298 -3.45 7.18 -23.39
N ASP A 299 -2.87 5.98 -23.52
CA ASP A 299 -3.18 5.02 -24.59
C ASP A 299 -4.58 4.38 -24.48
N ALA A 300 -5.26 4.52 -23.34
CA ALA A 300 -6.57 3.94 -23.07
C ALA A 300 -7.74 4.81 -23.56
N ALA A 301 -7.50 5.75 -24.49
CA ALA A 301 -8.48 6.70 -25.00
C ALA A 301 -9.83 6.07 -25.40
N GLY A 302 -10.93 6.68 -24.95
CA GLY A 302 -12.30 6.27 -25.27
C GLY A 302 -12.81 5.01 -24.55
N GLU A 303 -12.06 4.46 -23.58
CA GLU A 303 -12.46 3.27 -22.82
C GLU A 303 -13.19 3.63 -21.51
N GLU A 304 -13.77 2.61 -20.86
CA GLU A 304 -14.46 2.75 -19.57
C GLU A 304 -13.76 2.00 -18.44
N LEU A 305 -13.66 2.63 -17.27
CA LEU A 305 -13.24 2.00 -16.01
C LEU A 305 -14.37 2.03 -14.99
N ILE A 306 -14.75 0.84 -14.50
CA ILE A 306 -15.70 0.69 -13.40
C ILE A 306 -14.94 0.41 -12.10
N LEU A 307 -15.16 1.24 -11.08
CA LEU A 307 -14.51 1.15 -9.78
C LEU A 307 -15.50 0.80 -8.67
N GLU A 308 -15.11 -0.16 -7.82
CA GLU A 308 -15.79 -0.44 -6.57
C GLU A 308 -14.77 -0.69 -5.46
N GLY A 309 -14.90 0.00 -4.31
CA GLY A 309 -14.03 -0.22 -3.14
C GLY A 309 -13.21 0.98 -2.70
N LEU A 310 -12.04 0.73 -2.10
CA LEU A 310 -11.19 1.75 -1.49
C LEU A 310 -9.93 2.04 -2.32
N PHE A 311 -9.79 3.30 -2.75
CA PHE A 311 -8.67 3.77 -3.58
C PHE A 311 -8.00 4.98 -2.93
N SER A 312 -6.66 5.02 -2.96
CA SER A 312 -5.89 6.13 -2.40
C SER A 312 -5.74 7.28 -3.38
N ASP A 313 -5.43 6.95 -4.63
CA ASP A 313 -5.35 7.90 -5.74
C ASP A 313 -5.97 7.25 -6.98
N VAL A 314 -6.75 8.02 -7.74
CA VAL A 314 -7.22 7.63 -9.07
C VAL A 314 -6.87 8.76 -10.02
N THR A 315 -5.88 8.55 -10.87
CA THR A 315 -5.43 9.52 -11.87
C THR A 315 -5.82 9.07 -13.27
N ILE A 316 -6.46 9.95 -14.02
CA ILE A 316 -6.94 9.71 -15.39
C ILE A 316 -6.16 10.59 -16.35
N ASN A 317 -5.43 10.00 -17.30
CA ASN A 317 -4.67 10.73 -18.33
C ASN A 317 -5.21 10.49 -19.75
N ALA A 318 -6.18 9.59 -19.92
CA ALA A 318 -6.73 9.24 -21.23
C ALA A 318 -7.82 10.22 -21.69
N PRO A 319 -7.80 10.68 -22.95
CA PRO A 319 -8.89 11.48 -23.52
C PRO A 319 -10.15 10.62 -23.77
N ASP A 320 -11.31 11.29 -23.73
CA ASP A 320 -12.65 10.70 -23.90
C ASP A 320 -12.93 9.49 -22.98
N PHE A 321 -12.19 9.38 -21.87
CA PHE A 321 -12.27 8.24 -20.97
C PHE A 321 -13.46 8.36 -20.02
N VAL A 322 -14.13 7.22 -19.77
CA VAL A 322 -15.30 7.15 -18.88
C VAL A 322 -14.92 6.46 -17.58
N VAL A 323 -15.25 7.07 -16.45
CA VAL A 323 -15.10 6.45 -15.13
C VAL A 323 -16.46 6.32 -14.49
N THR A 324 -16.83 5.09 -14.10
CA THR A 324 -18.06 4.82 -13.36
C THR A 324 -17.72 4.22 -12.01
N THR A 325 -18.30 4.75 -10.93
CA THR A 325 -18.18 4.11 -9.60
C THR A 325 -19.45 3.36 -9.26
N GLN A 326 -19.33 2.29 -8.47
CA GLN A 326 -20.46 1.46 -8.03
C GLN A 326 -20.31 1.08 -6.55
N GLY A 327 -21.40 0.56 -5.97
CA GLY A 327 -21.40 0.11 -4.57
C GLY A 327 -20.96 1.21 -3.59
N ASN A 328 -20.27 0.79 -2.53
CA ASN A 328 -19.62 1.70 -1.59
C ASN A 328 -18.19 1.94 -2.06
N THR A 329 -17.93 3.12 -2.62
CA THR A 329 -16.61 3.46 -3.17
C THR A 329 -16.04 4.67 -2.44
N THR A 330 -14.79 4.60 -2.00
CA THR A 330 -14.07 5.75 -1.44
C THR A 330 -12.80 5.97 -2.22
N ILE A 331 -12.63 7.19 -2.69
CA ILE A 331 -11.44 7.63 -3.42
C ILE A 331 -10.87 8.82 -2.65
N ASN A 332 -9.69 8.67 -2.04
CA ASN A 332 -9.13 9.76 -1.24
C ASN A 332 -8.76 10.95 -2.12
N LYS A 333 -8.09 10.70 -3.25
CA LYS A 333 -7.81 11.70 -4.28
C LYS A 333 -8.16 11.16 -5.65
N MET A 334 -8.85 11.96 -6.46
CA MET A 334 -9.07 11.70 -7.88
C MET A 334 -8.52 12.88 -8.68
N THR A 335 -7.78 12.59 -9.74
CA THR A 335 -7.18 13.59 -10.63
C THR A 335 -7.61 13.31 -12.06
N ILE A 336 -8.21 14.29 -12.72
CA ILE A 336 -8.38 14.29 -14.18
C ILE A 336 -7.25 15.16 -14.73
N GLY A 337 -6.26 14.51 -15.35
CA GLY A 337 -5.06 15.16 -15.86
C GLY A 337 -5.36 16.09 -17.04
N ASP A 338 -4.38 16.92 -17.39
CA ASP A 338 -4.44 17.89 -18.49
C ASP A 338 -4.70 17.23 -19.85
N ASP A 339 -4.14 16.05 -20.09
CA ASP A 339 -4.33 15.29 -21.32
C ASP A 339 -5.69 14.55 -21.40
N ALA A 340 -6.44 14.48 -20.30
CA ALA A 340 -7.70 13.74 -20.20
C ALA A 340 -8.93 14.57 -20.65
N THR A 341 -8.90 15.07 -21.89
CA THR A 341 -9.96 15.91 -22.44
C THR A 341 -11.25 15.14 -22.68
N GLY A 342 -12.41 15.72 -22.36
CA GLY A 342 -13.71 15.11 -22.69
C GLY A 342 -14.12 13.96 -21.77
N CYS A 343 -13.44 13.80 -20.63
CA CYS A 343 -13.74 12.75 -19.68
C CYS A 343 -15.14 12.89 -19.07
N GLU A 344 -15.75 11.73 -18.81
CA GLU A 344 -17.00 11.61 -18.08
C GLU A 344 -16.77 10.79 -16.81
N VAL A 345 -17.18 11.32 -15.65
CA VAL A 345 -17.05 10.63 -14.36
C VAL A 345 -18.42 10.51 -13.74
N THR A 346 -18.95 9.29 -13.61
CA THR A 346 -20.23 9.02 -12.96
C THR A 346 -20.01 8.48 -11.55
N LEU A 347 -20.38 9.29 -10.54
CA LEU A 347 -20.27 8.96 -9.13
C LEU A 347 -21.58 8.37 -8.60
N ALA A 348 -21.60 7.08 -8.27
CA ALA A 348 -22.76 6.46 -7.63
C ALA A 348 -23.05 7.06 -6.25
N ALA A 349 -24.29 6.90 -5.77
CA ALA A 349 -24.73 7.47 -4.49
C ALA A 349 -23.87 7.05 -3.29
N GLY A 350 -23.31 5.83 -3.31
CA GLY A 350 -22.42 5.30 -2.26
C GLY A 350 -20.96 5.72 -2.40
N THR A 351 -20.64 6.59 -3.36
CA THR A 351 -19.28 7.05 -3.64
C THR A 351 -18.94 8.30 -2.84
N THR A 352 -17.76 8.32 -2.21
CA THR A 352 -17.15 9.52 -1.63
C THR A 352 -15.79 9.78 -2.27
N VAL A 353 -15.62 10.98 -2.81
CA VAL A 353 -14.33 11.50 -3.26
C VAL A 353 -13.85 12.54 -2.26
N GLY A 354 -12.63 12.37 -1.74
CA GLY A 354 -12.00 13.32 -0.83
C GLY A 354 -11.64 14.61 -1.57
N ASP A 355 -10.51 14.57 -2.27
CA ASP A 355 -10.04 15.66 -3.13
C ASP A 355 -10.21 15.28 -4.61
N LEU A 356 -11.00 16.04 -5.35
CA LEU A 356 -11.14 15.94 -6.80
C LEU A 356 -10.37 17.08 -7.46
N VAL A 357 -9.33 16.76 -8.23
CA VAL A 357 -8.52 17.71 -9.00
C VAL A 357 -8.88 17.59 -10.47
N LEU A 358 -9.18 18.72 -11.12
CA LEU A 358 -9.67 18.79 -12.49
C LEU A 358 -8.77 19.72 -13.29
N ASP A 359 -7.72 19.16 -13.89
CA ASP A 359 -6.75 19.85 -14.75
C ASP A 359 -7.19 19.86 -16.23
N SER A 360 -8.29 19.17 -16.55
CA SER A 360 -8.96 19.20 -17.85
C SER A 360 -10.49 19.26 -17.71
N GLY A 361 -11.16 19.65 -18.80
CA GLY A 361 -12.62 19.75 -18.86
C GLY A 361 -13.28 18.37 -18.78
N ALA A 362 -14.13 18.18 -17.77
CA ALA A 362 -14.80 16.91 -17.51
C ALA A 362 -16.26 17.08 -17.06
N ASP A 363 -17.10 16.11 -17.42
CA ASP A 363 -18.49 16.01 -16.98
C ASP A 363 -18.61 15.08 -15.78
N ILE A 364 -18.79 15.66 -14.59
CA ILE A 364 -18.92 14.95 -13.30
C ILE A 364 -20.40 14.75 -12.99
N LYS A 365 -20.87 13.51 -13.07
CA LYS A 365 -22.26 13.10 -12.99
C LYS A 365 -22.56 12.27 -11.73
N GLY A 366 -23.85 12.05 -11.48
CA GLY A 366 -24.33 11.21 -10.39
C GLY A 366 -24.47 11.92 -9.06
N THR A 367 -24.80 11.15 -8.01
CA THR A 367 -25.19 11.65 -6.68
C THR A 367 -24.17 11.37 -5.59
N GLY A 368 -22.99 10.85 -5.96
CA GLY A 368 -21.88 10.67 -5.03
C GLY A 368 -21.41 11.99 -4.40
N THR A 369 -20.75 11.88 -3.25
CA THR A 369 -20.28 13.03 -2.49
C THR A 369 -18.86 13.40 -2.90
N ILE A 370 -18.62 14.67 -3.20
CA ILE A 370 -17.27 15.24 -3.40
C ILE A 370 -17.01 16.20 -2.24
N ASN A 371 -15.98 15.94 -1.43
CA ASN A 371 -15.69 16.80 -0.28
C ASN A 371 -15.03 18.10 -0.70
N LYS A 372 -13.99 18.04 -1.53
CA LYS A 372 -13.34 19.21 -2.13
C LYS A 372 -13.12 18.99 -3.61
N ALA A 373 -13.46 19.98 -4.42
CA ALA A 373 -13.10 20.04 -5.83
C ALA A 373 -12.15 21.21 -6.09
N GLU A 374 -11.05 20.96 -6.77
CA GLU A 374 -10.10 21.93 -7.29
C GLU A 374 -10.23 21.97 -8.81
N VAL A 375 -10.74 23.08 -9.34
CA VAL A 375 -11.06 23.26 -10.76
C VAL A 375 -10.01 24.15 -11.38
N ASN A 376 -9.15 23.56 -12.21
CA ASN A 376 -8.02 24.22 -12.87
C ASN A 376 -8.24 24.39 -14.38
N ALA A 377 -9.34 23.86 -14.93
CA ALA A 377 -9.65 23.90 -16.35
C ALA A 377 -11.07 24.39 -16.68
N ASP A 378 -11.22 24.93 -17.89
CA ASP A 378 -12.49 25.31 -18.48
C ASP A 378 -13.35 24.07 -18.83
N GLY A 379 -14.67 24.25 -18.87
CA GLY A 379 -15.58 23.22 -19.39
C GLY A 379 -15.98 22.13 -18.40
N VAL A 380 -15.57 22.25 -17.12
CA VAL A 380 -16.01 21.36 -16.05
C VAL A 380 -17.50 21.54 -15.75
N LYS A 381 -18.22 20.42 -15.62
CA LYS A 381 -19.64 20.40 -15.21
C LYS A 381 -19.85 19.45 -14.04
N PHE A 382 -20.68 19.86 -13.10
CA PHE A 382 -21.11 19.01 -11.99
C PHE A 382 -22.62 18.80 -12.06
N GLU A 383 -23.08 17.56 -11.95
CA GLU A 383 -24.48 17.24 -11.69
C GLU A 383 -24.82 17.42 -10.21
N THR A 384 -23.95 16.96 -9.32
CA THR A 384 -24.02 17.20 -7.87
C THR A 384 -22.87 18.10 -7.45
N ALA A 385 -23.20 19.20 -6.77
CA ALA A 385 -22.20 20.17 -6.32
C ALA A 385 -21.24 19.56 -5.28
N PRO A 386 -19.93 19.86 -5.36
CA PRO A 386 -18.99 19.51 -4.29
C PRO A 386 -19.27 20.32 -3.01
N LYS A 387 -18.87 19.81 -1.84
CA LYS A 387 -19.06 20.52 -0.56
C LYS A 387 -18.18 21.78 -0.47
N GLU A 388 -16.94 21.67 -0.93
CA GLU A 388 -16.01 22.77 -1.09
C GLU A 388 -15.52 22.82 -2.53
N GLN A 389 -15.42 24.03 -3.08
CA GLN A 389 -14.94 24.25 -4.42
C GLN A 389 -13.91 25.37 -4.42
N VAL A 390 -12.75 25.07 -5.00
CA VAL A 390 -11.68 26.02 -5.28
C VAL A 390 -11.55 26.10 -6.79
N VAL A 391 -11.58 27.30 -7.36
CA VAL A 391 -11.45 27.53 -8.80
C VAL A 391 -10.19 28.35 -9.02
N ASP A 392 -9.30 27.89 -9.89
CA ASP A 392 -8.09 28.63 -10.24
C ASP A 392 -8.45 29.98 -10.90
N PRO A 393 -7.79 31.09 -10.56
CA PRO A 393 -8.04 32.39 -11.16
C PRO A 393 -7.90 32.45 -12.69
N GLY A 394 -7.18 31.49 -13.30
CA GLY A 394 -6.99 31.35 -14.74
C GLY A 394 -8.16 30.70 -15.50
N VAL A 395 -9.16 30.15 -14.81
CA VAL A 395 -10.35 29.55 -15.43
C VAL A 395 -11.26 30.65 -16.00
N ASN A 396 -11.51 30.61 -17.31
CA ASN A 396 -12.29 31.62 -18.03
C ASN A 396 -13.78 31.25 -18.11
N VAL A 397 -14.10 29.96 -18.15
CA VAL A 397 -15.45 29.42 -18.14
C VAL A 397 -15.70 28.78 -16.78
N PRO A 398 -16.42 29.44 -15.87
CA PRO A 398 -16.65 28.90 -14.54
C PRO A 398 -17.42 27.57 -14.64
N PRO A 399 -17.17 26.64 -13.71
CA PRO A 399 -17.80 25.33 -13.70
C PRO A 399 -19.33 25.45 -13.62
N VAL A 400 -20.03 24.66 -14.43
CA VAL A 400 -21.50 24.63 -14.41
C VAL A 400 -21.95 23.75 -13.27
N VAL A 401 -22.63 24.35 -12.30
CA VAL A 401 -23.30 23.65 -11.19
C VAL A 401 -24.79 23.95 -11.30
N PRO A 402 -25.70 22.95 -11.24
CA PRO A 402 -27.13 23.22 -11.24
C PRO A 402 -27.47 24.12 -10.05
N PRO A 403 -28.43 25.06 -10.22
CA PRO A 403 -28.79 25.98 -9.16
C PRO A 403 -29.28 25.19 -7.95
N VAL A 404 -28.65 25.39 -6.79
CA VAL A 404 -29.19 24.95 -5.50
C VAL A 404 -30.56 25.62 -5.37
N VAL A 405 -31.64 24.85 -5.53
CA VAL A 405 -33.01 25.38 -5.41
C VAL A 405 -33.16 25.90 -3.98
N PRO A 406 -33.24 27.22 -3.76
CA PRO A 406 -33.51 27.74 -2.43
C PRO A 406 -34.92 27.28 -2.03
N PRO A 407 -35.19 26.93 -0.76
CA PRO A 407 -36.53 26.59 -0.35
C PRO A 407 -37.45 27.78 -0.67
N VAL A 408 -38.34 27.59 -1.65
CA VAL A 408 -39.27 28.61 -2.11
C VAL A 408 -40.28 28.82 -0.99
N ASN A 409 -40.25 29.99 -0.34
CA ASN A 409 -41.29 30.41 0.57
C ASN A 409 -42.61 30.57 -0.22
N PRO A 410 -43.69 29.82 0.07
CA PRO A 410 -44.93 29.98 -0.65
C PRO A 410 -45.63 31.30 -0.27
N PRO A 411 -46.21 32.05 -1.21
CA PRO A 411 -47.10 33.16 -0.88
C PRO A 411 -48.38 32.63 -0.23
N GLY A 412 -48.83 33.29 0.82
CA GLY A 412 -50.07 32.96 1.51
C GLY A 412 -51.30 33.01 0.60
N GLY A 413 -52.13 31.98 0.67
CA GLY A 413 -53.42 31.90 -0.01
C GLY A 413 -54.11 30.58 0.31
N GLY A 414 -55.11 30.63 1.19
CA GLY A 414 -55.77 29.45 1.75
C GLY A 414 -56.61 28.65 0.75
N GLY A 415 -56.74 27.36 1.02
CA GLY A 415 -57.65 26.43 0.36
C GLY A 415 -57.41 25.02 0.88
N GLY A 416 -58.31 24.55 1.74
CA GLY A 416 -58.17 23.28 2.45
C GLY A 416 -58.22 22.05 1.55
N GLY A 417 -57.36 21.08 1.88
CA GLY A 417 -57.36 19.71 1.39
C GLY A 417 -56.43 18.90 2.29
N GLY A 418 -56.91 17.80 2.86
CA GLY A 418 -56.34 17.13 4.04
C GLY A 418 -54.85 16.79 3.93
N GLY A 419 -54.07 17.31 4.88
CA GLY A 419 -52.63 17.07 5.00
C GLY A 419 -52.34 15.73 5.66
N GLY A 420 -51.89 14.76 4.87
CA GLY A 420 -50.92 13.78 5.35
C GLY A 420 -49.56 14.46 5.30
N VAL A 421 -48.99 14.77 6.47
CA VAL A 421 -47.58 15.18 6.57
C VAL A 421 -46.72 14.03 6.05
N ASP A 422 -45.71 14.34 5.23
CA ASP A 422 -44.72 13.35 4.80
C ASP A 422 -44.17 12.63 6.04
N PRO A 423 -44.36 11.29 6.14
CA PRO A 423 -43.89 10.52 7.28
C PRO A 423 -42.40 10.72 7.56
N SER A 424 -41.58 10.97 6.53
CA SER A 424 -40.14 11.20 6.66
C SER A 424 -39.81 12.57 7.26
N ALA A 425 -40.58 13.62 6.93
CA ALA A 425 -40.43 14.96 7.50
C ALA A 425 -40.83 15.00 8.98
N THR A 426 -41.89 14.28 9.35
CA THR A 426 -42.36 14.15 10.74
C THR A 426 -41.36 13.35 11.58
N ALA A 427 -40.83 12.27 11.01
CA ALA A 427 -39.78 11.47 11.63
C ALA A 427 -38.48 12.25 11.86
N LEU A 428 -38.05 13.03 10.87
CA LEU A 428 -36.87 13.87 10.96
C LEU A 428 -37.02 14.97 12.02
N ALA A 429 -38.20 15.59 12.10
CA ALA A 429 -38.52 16.56 13.14
C ALA A 429 -38.46 15.93 14.54
N ALA A 430 -38.94 14.69 14.71
CA ALA A 430 -38.89 13.97 15.98
C ALA A 430 -37.45 13.66 16.43
N VAL A 431 -36.58 13.24 15.50
CA VAL A 431 -35.15 13.00 15.78
C VAL A 431 -34.45 14.31 16.14
N ASN A 432 -34.71 15.40 15.41
CA ASN A 432 -34.11 16.70 15.68
C ASN A 432 -34.56 17.34 16.99
N ALA A 433 -35.78 17.05 17.43
CA ALA A 433 -36.35 17.53 18.69
C ALA A 433 -35.84 16.76 19.92
N ALA A 434 -35.15 15.63 19.75
CA ALA A 434 -34.62 14.86 20.87
C ALA A 434 -33.51 15.63 21.60
N THR A 435 -33.68 15.80 22.91
CA THR A 435 -32.74 16.54 23.78
C THR A 435 -32.00 15.64 24.78
N ASN A 436 -32.34 14.35 24.81
CA ASN A 436 -31.71 13.35 25.67
C ASN A 436 -31.73 11.97 24.99
N ALA A 437 -30.93 11.04 25.51
CA ALA A 437 -30.75 9.71 24.92
C ALA A 437 -32.05 8.90 24.83
N SER A 438 -32.93 8.97 25.83
CA SER A 438 -34.20 8.23 25.82
C SER A 438 -35.18 8.78 24.77
N ALA A 439 -35.23 10.10 24.60
CA ALA A 439 -36.03 10.75 23.56
C ALA A 439 -35.48 10.43 22.16
N MET A 440 -34.14 10.45 22.00
CA MET A 440 -33.49 10.10 20.74
C MET A 440 -33.76 8.63 20.38
N GLN A 441 -33.60 7.71 21.34
CA GLN A 441 -33.91 6.30 21.15
C GLN A 441 -35.38 6.10 20.72
N SER A 442 -36.30 6.74 21.43
CA SER A 442 -37.74 6.62 21.14
C SER A 442 -38.08 7.18 19.75
N ALA A 443 -37.45 8.29 19.34
CA ALA A 443 -37.61 8.88 18.02
C ALA A 443 -37.09 7.95 16.90
N LEU A 444 -35.92 7.34 17.08
CA LEU A 444 -35.33 6.40 16.13
C LEU A 444 -36.17 5.12 15.99
N GLU A 445 -36.60 4.52 17.12
CA GLU A 445 -37.36 3.27 17.12
C GLU A 445 -38.78 3.44 16.58
N THR A 446 -39.49 4.49 17.00
CA THR A 446 -40.88 4.74 16.58
C THR A 446 -40.97 5.10 15.11
N ASN A 447 -39.94 5.78 14.57
CA ASN A 447 -39.94 6.25 13.18
C ASN A 447 -39.04 5.44 12.24
N ALA A 448 -38.51 4.29 12.68
CA ALA A 448 -37.54 3.50 11.93
C ALA A 448 -37.97 3.24 10.48
N SER A 449 -39.23 2.85 10.24
CA SER A 449 -39.75 2.60 8.89
C SER A 449 -39.84 3.86 8.04
N ALA A 450 -40.17 5.01 8.63
CA ALA A 450 -40.27 6.29 7.92
C ALA A 450 -38.89 6.94 7.66
N LEU A 451 -37.88 6.57 8.47
CA LEU A 451 -36.48 6.96 8.28
C LEU A 451 -35.70 6.00 7.37
N GLY A 452 -36.34 4.91 6.91
CA GLY A 452 -35.69 3.91 6.06
C GLY A 452 -34.70 3.00 6.81
N PHE A 453 -34.80 2.90 8.13
CA PHE A 453 -33.87 2.09 8.92
C PHE A 453 -34.15 0.60 8.75
N ASN A 454 -33.11 -0.14 8.38
CA ASN A 454 -33.06 -1.57 8.66
C ASN A 454 -32.51 -1.78 10.06
N LEU A 455 -33.40 -2.08 11.02
CA LEU A 455 -33.02 -2.41 12.39
C LEU A 455 -32.40 -3.80 12.51
N THR A 456 -31.90 -4.39 11.42
CA THR A 456 -31.19 -5.66 11.38
C THR A 456 -29.93 -5.52 10.52
N LYS A 457 -28.80 -5.91 11.08
CA LYS A 457 -27.48 -5.90 10.42
C LYS A 457 -26.94 -7.32 10.34
N THR A 458 -26.49 -7.72 9.16
CA THR A 458 -25.78 -8.99 8.93
C THR A 458 -24.30 -8.69 8.69
N TYR A 459 -23.42 -9.46 9.33
CA TYR A 459 -21.97 -9.31 9.24
C TYR A 459 -21.37 -10.30 8.25
N ASP A 460 -20.14 -10.03 7.82
CA ASP A 460 -19.38 -10.85 6.85
C ASP A 460 -19.14 -12.29 7.33
N ASN A 461 -19.24 -12.52 8.65
CA ASN A 461 -19.18 -13.86 9.25
C ASN A 461 -20.52 -14.62 9.25
N GLY A 462 -21.57 -14.06 8.63
CA GLY A 462 -22.91 -14.62 8.55
C GLY A 462 -23.79 -14.39 9.80
N GLY A 463 -23.27 -13.74 10.85
CA GLY A 463 -24.03 -13.37 12.03
C GLY A 463 -25.02 -12.24 11.73
N THR A 464 -26.20 -12.25 12.37
CA THR A 464 -27.19 -11.18 12.22
C THR A 464 -27.57 -10.62 13.59
N ILE A 465 -27.48 -9.30 13.77
CA ILE A 465 -27.93 -8.58 14.96
C ILE A 465 -29.12 -7.70 14.57
N THR A 466 -30.25 -7.95 15.22
CA THR A 466 -31.42 -7.06 15.14
C THR A 466 -31.37 -6.05 16.28
N TYR A 467 -31.31 -4.76 16.00
CA TYR A 467 -31.28 -3.69 16.98
C TYR A 467 -32.37 -3.83 18.05
N ASN A 468 -33.61 -4.14 17.66
CA ASN A 468 -34.73 -4.21 18.60
C ASN A 468 -34.72 -5.45 19.51
N SER A 469 -34.24 -6.60 19.05
CA SER A 469 -34.29 -7.88 19.77
C SER A 469 -32.91 -8.46 20.14
N GLY A 470 -31.84 -7.89 19.60
CA GLY A 470 -30.44 -8.33 19.74
C GLY A 470 -29.55 -7.37 20.52
N LEU A 471 -30.06 -6.19 20.93
CA LEU A 471 -29.37 -5.26 21.83
C LEU A 471 -30.15 -5.09 23.14
N SER A 472 -29.43 -5.05 24.26
CA SER A 472 -30.02 -4.69 25.56
C SER A 472 -30.47 -3.23 25.59
N SER A 473 -31.43 -2.89 26.45
CA SER A 473 -31.96 -1.53 26.56
C SER A 473 -30.86 -0.50 26.80
N ASP A 474 -29.89 -0.81 27.65
CA ASP A 474 -28.77 0.10 27.95
C ASP A 474 -27.89 0.38 26.73
N ARG A 475 -27.72 -0.60 25.84
CA ARG A 475 -26.92 -0.44 24.61
C ARG A 475 -27.62 0.43 23.58
N LYS A 476 -28.95 0.33 23.49
CA LYS A 476 -29.76 1.21 22.63
C LYS A 476 -29.71 2.65 23.12
N THR A 477 -29.85 2.85 24.43
CA THR A 477 -29.70 4.17 25.06
C THR A 477 -28.30 4.76 24.83
N ALA A 478 -27.25 3.94 24.91
CA ALA A 478 -25.87 4.38 24.67
C ALA A 478 -25.65 4.84 23.22
N LEU A 479 -26.15 4.08 22.24
CA LEU A 479 -26.09 4.47 20.82
C LEU A 479 -26.86 5.78 20.57
N ALA A 480 -28.06 5.90 21.13
CA ALA A 480 -28.86 7.12 21.03
C ALA A 480 -28.17 8.33 21.70
N SER A 481 -27.41 8.09 22.77
CA SER A 481 -26.59 9.12 23.41
C SER A 481 -25.43 9.57 22.51
N ASP A 482 -24.76 8.66 21.81
CA ASP A 482 -23.67 9.00 20.88
C ASP A 482 -24.21 9.78 19.66
N MET A 483 -25.34 9.34 19.10
CA MET A 483 -26.02 10.06 18.02
C MET A 483 -26.47 11.47 18.43
N LEU A 484 -26.88 11.65 19.69
CA LEU A 484 -27.22 12.97 20.22
C LEU A 484 -25.97 13.85 20.35
N ALA A 485 -24.86 13.28 20.84
CA ALA A 485 -23.59 14.00 21.02
C ALA A 485 -22.94 14.41 19.68
N ASN A 486 -23.20 13.67 18.61
CA ASN A 486 -22.68 13.93 17.26
C ASN A 486 -23.73 14.54 16.33
N LYS A 487 -24.88 14.98 16.88
CA LYS A 487 -25.93 15.64 16.10
C LYS A 487 -25.37 16.94 15.50
N PRO A 488 -25.54 17.20 14.20
CA PRO A 488 -25.12 18.46 13.60
C PRO A 488 -25.76 19.66 14.31
N SER A 489 -25.06 20.80 14.35
CA SER A 489 -25.53 22.02 15.01
C SER A 489 -26.85 22.54 14.43
N GLY A 490 -27.10 22.31 13.14
CA GLY A 490 -28.39 22.59 12.46
C GLY A 490 -29.43 21.45 12.54
N GLY A 491 -29.09 20.34 13.20
CA GLY A 491 -29.87 19.10 13.11
C GLY A 491 -29.63 18.35 11.79
N TYR A 492 -30.28 17.20 11.68
CA TYR A 492 -30.28 16.39 10.47
C TYR A 492 -31.21 17.02 9.42
N THR A 493 -30.74 17.11 8.18
CA THR A 493 -31.48 17.71 7.06
C THR A 493 -32.22 16.68 6.21
N THR A 494 -31.84 15.40 6.30
CA THR A 494 -32.46 14.28 5.57
C THR A 494 -32.59 13.05 6.46
N ALA A 495 -33.54 12.16 6.16
CA ALA A 495 -33.65 10.86 6.82
C ALA A 495 -32.40 9.98 6.58
N VAL A 496 -31.79 10.09 5.40
CA VAL A 496 -30.55 9.41 5.03
C VAL A 496 -29.41 9.79 5.97
N ALA A 497 -29.23 11.07 6.28
CA ALA A 497 -28.20 11.51 7.23
C ALA A 497 -28.40 10.95 8.65
N VAL A 498 -29.65 10.67 9.06
CA VAL A 498 -29.93 9.99 10.33
C VAL A 498 -29.56 8.51 10.22
N TRP A 499 -29.87 7.87 9.09
CA TRP A 499 -29.57 6.46 8.84
C TRP A 499 -28.06 6.18 8.79
N ASP A 500 -27.30 7.00 8.05
CA ASP A 500 -25.85 6.88 7.93
C ASP A 500 -25.19 7.00 9.32
N MET A 501 -25.58 8.02 10.09
CA MET A 501 -25.09 8.23 11.45
C MET A 501 -25.46 7.07 12.38
N PHE A 502 -26.67 6.50 12.24
CA PHE A 502 -27.11 5.36 13.02
C PHE A 502 -26.30 4.09 12.68
N ASP A 503 -26.07 3.81 11.39
CA ASP A 503 -25.31 2.64 10.94
C ASP A 503 -23.84 2.74 11.36
N ASP A 504 -23.26 3.92 11.23
CA ASP A 504 -21.90 4.24 11.67
C ASP A 504 -21.72 3.96 13.17
N PHE A 505 -22.62 4.44 14.03
CA PHE A 505 -22.55 4.19 15.47
C PHE A 505 -22.86 2.74 15.85
N ALA A 506 -23.79 2.08 15.15
CA ALA A 506 -24.08 0.68 15.37
C ALA A 506 -22.83 -0.17 15.07
N ASN A 507 -22.22 0.02 13.91
CA ASN A 507 -21.01 -0.67 13.50
C ASN A 507 -19.87 -0.42 14.50
N ALA A 508 -19.60 0.85 14.83
CA ALA A 508 -18.55 1.23 15.78
C ALA A 508 -18.72 0.56 17.16
N ARG A 509 -19.94 0.57 17.71
CA ARG A 509 -20.25 -0.06 19.01
C ARG A 509 -20.05 -1.57 18.96
N ILE A 510 -20.39 -2.23 17.86
CA ILE A 510 -20.24 -3.67 17.70
C ILE A 510 -18.78 -4.07 17.61
N VAL A 511 -18.00 -3.36 16.79
CA VAL A 511 -16.55 -3.57 16.67
C VAL A 511 -15.87 -3.40 18.03
N ILE A 512 -16.15 -2.30 18.74
CA ILE A 512 -15.56 -2.02 20.06
C ILE A 512 -15.93 -3.10 21.08
N GLN A 513 -17.19 -3.52 21.13
CA GLN A 513 -17.63 -4.54 22.08
C GLN A 513 -17.03 -5.91 21.79
N TYR A 514 -16.87 -6.27 20.52
CA TYR A 514 -16.18 -7.49 20.14
C TYR A 514 -14.73 -7.48 20.65
N GLN A 515 -14.01 -6.36 20.50
CA GLN A 515 -12.65 -6.23 21.03
C GLN A 515 -12.58 -6.23 22.55
N LEU A 516 -13.51 -5.53 23.24
CA LEU A 516 -13.62 -5.59 24.70
C LEU A 516 -13.91 -7.03 25.16
N GLY A 517 -14.79 -7.75 24.47
CA GLY A 517 -15.09 -9.15 24.73
C GLY A 517 -13.85 -10.04 24.60
N ARG A 518 -13.05 -9.86 23.54
CA ARG A 518 -11.79 -10.59 23.37
C ARG A 518 -10.78 -10.29 24.48
N ALA A 519 -10.62 -9.02 24.85
CA ALA A 519 -9.74 -8.62 25.96
C ALA A 519 -10.19 -9.29 27.28
N ASN A 520 -11.48 -9.22 27.55
CA ASN A 520 -12.12 -9.78 28.73
C ASN A 520 -12.04 -11.32 28.82
N VAL A 521 -12.17 -12.02 27.68
CA VAL A 521 -11.99 -13.48 27.61
C VAL A 521 -10.53 -13.88 27.84
N ALA A 522 -9.58 -13.17 27.22
CA ALA A 522 -8.15 -13.40 27.40
C ALA A 522 -7.70 -13.23 28.86
N ILE A 523 -8.38 -12.37 29.62
CA ILE A 523 -8.18 -12.17 31.06
C ILE A 523 -8.70 -13.35 31.90
N SER A 524 -9.86 -13.89 31.54
CA SER A 524 -10.56 -14.90 32.34
C SER A 524 -9.86 -16.27 32.34
N ASP A 525 -9.22 -16.64 31.23
CA ASP A 525 -8.47 -17.88 31.08
C ASP A 525 -7.00 -17.71 31.51
N GLY A 526 -6.65 -18.21 32.70
CA GLY A 526 -5.30 -18.17 33.25
C GLY A 526 -4.25 -18.97 32.46
N SER A 527 -4.66 -19.77 31.48
CA SER A 527 -3.78 -20.57 30.61
C SER A 527 -3.51 -19.95 29.24
N SER A 528 -4.20 -18.86 28.88
CA SER A 528 -4.06 -18.15 27.59
C SER A 528 -3.34 -16.78 27.66
N PRO A 529 -2.21 -16.60 28.38
CA PRO A 529 -1.58 -15.28 28.47
C PRO A 529 -0.63 -14.94 27.30
N SER A 530 -0.57 -15.73 26.23
CA SER A 530 0.30 -15.43 25.07
C SER A 530 -0.28 -14.41 24.10
N ASN A 531 -1.59 -14.11 24.18
CA ASN A 531 -2.31 -13.39 23.12
C ASN A 531 -2.75 -11.97 23.52
N LEU A 532 -2.11 -11.36 24.52
CA LEU A 532 -2.15 -9.91 24.78
C LEU A 532 -0.83 -9.29 24.29
N ASP A 533 -0.39 -9.70 23.11
CA ASP A 533 0.86 -9.30 22.46
C ASP A 533 0.63 -8.14 21.47
N LEU A 534 1.69 -7.76 20.73
CA LEU A 534 1.62 -6.80 19.61
C LEU A 534 0.50 -7.16 18.62
N SER A 535 0.28 -8.46 18.36
CA SER A 535 -0.72 -8.92 17.40
C SER A 535 -2.15 -8.62 17.85
N PHE A 536 -2.42 -8.65 19.16
CA PHE A 536 -3.71 -8.26 19.72
C PHE A 536 -3.95 -6.76 19.62
N ILE A 537 -2.96 -5.94 19.99
CA ILE A 537 -3.04 -4.48 19.88
C ILE A 537 -3.21 -4.08 18.40
N GLN A 538 -2.45 -4.72 17.50
CA GLN A 538 -2.57 -4.54 16.05
C GLN A 538 -3.95 -4.95 15.53
N SER A 539 -4.53 -6.04 16.05
CA SER A 539 -5.88 -6.47 15.70
C SER A 539 -6.94 -5.45 16.13
N ILE A 540 -6.76 -4.80 17.29
CA ILE A 540 -7.63 -3.71 17.74
C ILE A 540 -7.48 -2.49 16.83
N ILE A 541 -6.23 -2.07 16.53
CA ILE A 541 -5.93 -0.96 15.62
C ILE A 541 -6.58 -1.19 14.25
N SER A 542 -6.37 -2.37 13.65
CA SER A 542 -6.96 -2.72 12.36
C SER A 542 -8.48 -2.70 12.41
N SER A 543 -9.08 -3.22 13.48
CA SER A 543 -10.54 -3.25 13.62
C SER A 543 -11.13 -1.85 13.77
N LEU A 544 -10.46 -0.97 14.52
CA LEU A 544 -10.89 0.42 14.69
C LEU A 544 -10.59 1.29 13.47
N GLY A 545 -9.54 0.98 12.69
CA GLY A 545 -9.24 1.63 11.43
C GLY A 545 -10.34 1.47 10.38
N ASN A 546 -11.16 0.43 10.50
CA ASN A 546 -12.31 0.16 9.63
C ASN A 546 -13.61 0.86 10.10
N VAL A 547 -13.54 1.67 11.17
CA VAL A 547 -14.68 2.45 11.67
C VAL A 547 -14.51 3.92 11.24
N ASN A 548 -15.60 4.64 11.00
CA ASN A 548 -15.55 6.06 10.67
C ASN A 548 -14.77 6.87 11.74
N GLN A 549 -13.62 7.42 11.34
CA GLN A 549 -12.65 8.05 12.24
C GLN A 549 -13.09 9.41 12.82
N SER A 550 -14.11 10.05 12.22
CA SER A 550 -14.64 11.34 12.69
C SER A 550 -15.66 11.20 13.81
N LEU A 551 -16.17 9.99 14.07
CA LEU A 551 -17.16 9.77 15.13
C LEU A 551 -16.56 10.04 16.51
N THR A 552 -17.28 10.80 17.34
CA THR A 552 -16.95 10.97 18.75
C THR A 552 -17.71 9.93 19.57
N LEU A 553 -17.00 9.04 20.24
CA LEU A 553 -17.58 8.01 21.09
C LEU A 553 -17.20 8.27 22.53
N SER A 554 -18.20 8.47 23.40
CA SER A 554 -17.97 8.67 24.84
C SER A 554 -16.99 9.83 25.15
N GLY A 555 -17.01 10.89 24.33
CA GLY A 555 -16.26 12.13 24.54
C GLY A 555 -14.92 12.25 23.80
N GLU A 556 -14.50 11.24 23.05
CA GLU A 556 -13.26 11.28 22.25
C GLU A 556 -13.49 10.74 20.83
N THR A 557 -12.79 11.29 19.83
CA THR A 557 -12.92 10.81 18.45
C THR A 557 -12.25 9.45 18.26
N ILE A 558 -12.78 8.63 17.37
CA ILE A 558 -12.19 7.33 17.03
C ILE A 558 -10.77 7.50 16.47
N SER A 559 -10.54 8.54 15.66
CA SER A 559 -9.19 8.94 15.20
C SER A 559 -8.21 9.12 16.35
N VAL A 560 -8.60 9.83 17.42
CA VAL A 560 -7.72 10.07 18.57
C VAL A 560 -7.49 8.78 19.37
N LEU A 561 -8.53 7.96 19.58
CA LEU A 561 -8.39 6.66 20.23
C LEU A 561 -7.45 5.72 19.44
N ASN A 562 -7.59 5.69 18.11
CA ASN A 562 -6.77 4.88 17.23
C ASN A 562 -5.30 5.38 17.21
N ALA A 563 -5.09 6.70 17.15
CA ALA A 563 -3.76 7.30 17.22
C ALA A 563 -3.05 6.96 18.54
N LYS A 564 -3.75 7.00 19.68
CA LYS A 564 -3.18 6.58 20.96
C LYS A 564 -2.82 5.10 21.00
N LEU A 565 -3.64 4.23 20.38
CA LEU A 565 -3.34 2.80 20.25
C LEU A 565 -2.11 2.54 19.37
N VAL A 566 -1.96 3.27 18.26
CA VAL A 566 -0.79 3.20 17.38
C VAL A 566 0.47 3.68 18.11
N LEU A 567 0.38 4.78 18.87
CA LEU A 567 1.49 5.25 19.70
C LEU A 567 1.87 4.22 20.77
N ALA A 568 0.89 3.60 21.43
CA ALA A 568 1.14 2.53 22.40
C ALA A 568 1.78 1.29 21.75
N TYR A 569 1.32 0.90 20.56
CA TYR A 569 1.89 -0.18 19.76
C TYR A 569 3.34 0.10 19.38
N ASN A 570 3.62 1.28 18.82
CA ASN A 570 4.96 1.66 18.40
C ASN A 570 5.91 1.80 19.60
N ALA A 571 5.45 2.35 20.72
CA ALA A 571 6.26 2.44 21.92
C ALA A 571 6.58 1.04 22.50
N TYR A 572 5.63 0.11 22.44
CA TYR A 572 5.85 -1.30 22.80
C TYR A 572 6.80 -2.00 21.83
N ASP A 573 6.67 -1.80 20.52
CA ASP A 573 7.53 -2.38 19.48
C ASP A 573 8.98 -1.89 19.60
N ASN A 574 9.15 -0.58 19.85
CA ASN A 574 10.46 0.04 20.06
C ASN A 574 11.16 -0.45 21.35
N LEU A 575 10.42 -0.77 22.41
CA LEU A 575 10.96 -1.41 23.62
C LEU A 575 11.44 -2.86 23.36
N SER A 576 10.96 -3.52 22.30
CA SER A 576 11.37 -4.87 21.92
C SER A 576 12.70 -4.89 21.13
N ASN A 577 13.05 -3.78 20.48
CA ASN A 577 14.17 -3.66 19.54
C ASN A 577 15.47 -3.11 20.15
N ASN A 578 15.47 -2.63 21.41
CA ASN A 578 16.65 -2.05 22.06
C ASN A 578 16.94 -2.78 23.39
N THR A 579 17.87 -3.75 23.37
CA THR A 579 18.19 -4.68 24.50
C THR A 579 16.95 -5.15 25.27
N LYS A 580 16.36 -6.27 24.81
CA LYS A 580 15.30 -7.04 25.48
C LYS A 580 15.20 -6.66 26.98
N PRO A 581 14.26 -5.80 27.42
CA PRO A 581 14.06 -5.63 28.84
C PRO A 581 13.76 -7.03 29.35
N THR A 582 14.55 -7.51 30.30
CA THR A 582 14.33 -8.82 30.91
C THR A 582 12.85 -8.88 31.21
N TYR A 583 12.14 -9.76 30.49
CA TYR A 583 10.72 -10.00 30.69
C TYR A 583 10.52 -10.06 32.20
N ASN A 584 9.66 -9.22 32.75
CA ASN A 584 9.34 -9.26 34.17
C ASN A 584 8.02 -10.02 34.33
N PRO A 585 8.06 -11.36 34.51
CA PRO A 585 6.89 -12.18 34.80
C PRO A 585 6.01 -11.62 35.92
N ALA A 586 6.58 -10.88 36.89
CA ALA A 586 5.83 -10.28 37.98
C ALA A 586 4.99 -9.07 37.52
N LYS A 587 5.41 -8.31 36.50
CA LYS A 587 4.58 -7.26 35.89
C LYS A 587 3.46 -7.84 35.02
N ILE A 588 3.71 -8.90 34.27
CA ILE A 588 2.66 -9.66 33.54
C ILE A 588 1.66 -10.29 34.53
N ALA A 589 2.14 -10.79 35.67
CA ALA A 589 1.29 -11.29 36.74
C ALA A 589 0.50 -10.16 37.43
N ALA A 590 1.10 -8.99 37.63
CA ALA A 590 0.43 -7.81 38.18
C ALA A 590 -0.63 -7.25 37.21
N ILE A 591 -0.38 -7.25 35.91
CA ILE A 591 -1.38 -6.96 34.85
C ILE A 591 -2.51 -8.00 34.95
N ARG A 592 -2.19 -9.29 35.01
CA ARG A 592 -3.19 -10.35 35.18
C ARG A 592 -4.03 -10.17 36.46
N THR A 593 -3.47 -9.59 37.52
CA THR A 593 -4.20 -9.25 38.77
C THR A 593 -4.98 -7.93 38.66
N TYR A 594 -4.48 -6.91 37.95
CA TYR A 594 -5.15 -5.63 37.73
C TYR A 594 -6.35 -5.79 36.78
N LEU A 595 -6.17 -6.64 35.77
CA LEU A 595 -7.16 -6.96 34.75
C LEU A 595 -8.11 -8.07 35.17
N LYS A 596 -7.79 -8.89 36.17
CA LYS A 596 -8.79 -9.74 36.83
C LYS A 596 -9.45 -8.93 37.93
N SER A 597 -10.56 -8.25 37.63
CA SER A 597 -11.38 -7.67 38.69
C SER A 597 -11.68 -8.74 39.76
N PRO A 598 -11.45 -8.46 41.06
CA PRO A 598 -11.77 -9.38 42.15
C PRO A 598 -13.25 -9.79 42.23
N SER A 599 -14.14 -9.07 41.53
CA SER A 599 -15.60 -9.27 41.55
C SER A 599 -16.15 -10.18 40.45
N GLY A 600 -15.29 -10.82 39.64
CA GLY A 600 -15.73 -11.76 38.59
C GLY A 600 -16.52 -11.11 37.44
N HIS A 601 -16.48 -9.77 37.33
CA HIS A 601 -17.02 -9.02 36.20
C HIS A 601 -15.90 -8.60 35.25
N TYR A 602 -16.22 -8.61 33.96
CA TYR A 602 -15.43 -8.03 32.88
C TYR A 602 -15.00 -6.58 33.25
N PRO A 603 -13.70 -6.30 33.47
CA PRO A 603 -13.27 -5.04 34.09
C PRO A 603 -13.41 -3.82 33.20
N TYR A 604 -13.41 -4.01 31.89
CA TYR A 604 -13.40 -2.90 30.95
C TYR A 604 -14.81 -2.53 30.49
N ALA A 605 -15.27 -1.38 30.96
CA ALA A 605 -16.51 -0.76 30.53
C ALA A 605 -16.35 0.11 29.26
N SER A 606 -15.13 0.49 28.90
CA SER A 606 -14.82 1.32 27.73
C SER A 606 -13.44 1.02 27.14
N LEU A 607 -13.24 1.39 25.87
CA LEU A 607 -11.94 1.29 25.20
C LEU A 607 -10.89 2.22 25.84
N GLY A 608 -11.30 3.40 26.30
CA GLY A 608 -10.41 4.34 26.98
C GLY A 608 -9.84 3.80 28.29
N THR A 609 -10.66 3.05 29.05
CA THR A 609 -10.20 2.37 30.27
C THR A 609 -9.22 1.24 29.94
N LEU A 610 -9.53 0.42 28.93
CA LEU A 610 -8.62 -0.62 28.43
C LEU A 610 -7.26 -0.03 28.02
N LEU A 611 -7.27 1.10 27.29
CA LEU A 611 -6.08 1.77 26.82
C LEU A 611 -5.25 2.37 27.96
N THR A 612 -5.90 3.03 28.92
CA THR A 612 -5.23 3.62 30.11
C THR A 612 -4.52 2.54 30.92
N ASP A 613 -5.15 1.37 31.06
CA ASP A 613 -4.59 0.25 31.79
C ASP A 613 -3.42 -0.39 31.02
N ILE A 614 -3.49 -0.47 29.69
CA ILE A 614 -2.36 -0.88 28.84
C ILE A 614 -1.18 0.10 28.99
N GLN A 615 -1.41 1.41 28.89
CA GLN A 615 -0.35 2.42 29.03
C GLN A 615 0.33 2.35 30.40
N THR A 616 -0.48 2.27 31.47
CA THR A 616 0.01 2.17 32.85
C THR A 616 0.83 0.90 33.07
N ALA A 617 0.36 -0.23 32.55
CA ALA A 617 1.02 -1.53 32.64
C ALA A 617 2.43 -1.53 32.00
N TYR A 618 2.57 -0.87 30.87
CA TYR A 618 3.81 -0.83 30.09
C TYR A 618 4.66 0.41 30.34
N GLN A 619 4.25 1.30 31.27
CA GLN A 619 4.95 2.56 31.57
C GLN A 619 5.13 3.43 30.32
N LEU A 620 4.14 3.38 29.43
CA LEU A 620 4.11 4.16 28.22
C LEU A 620 3.64 5.59 28.56
N PRO A 621 4.18 6.62 27.88
CA PRO A 621 3.74 8.00 28.08
C PRO A 621 2.26 8.22 27.74
#